data_AF-A0A8T1W618-F1
#
_entry.id   AF-A0A8T1W618-F1
#
_cell.length_a   1.000
_cell.length_b   1.000
_cell.length_c   1.000
_cell.angle_alpha   90.00
_cell.angle_beta   90.00
_cell.angle_gamma   90.00
#
_symmetry.space_group_name_H-M   'P 1'
#
loop_
_entity.id
_entity.type
_entity.pdbx_description
1 polymer ?
#
loop_
_entity_poly.entity_id
_entity_poly.type
_entity_poly.pdbx_seq_one_letter_code
_entity_poly.pdbx_strand_id
1 'polypeptide(L)'
;MASARGAGTGAMKMHLRSRKRDFASSAAITSSSPSAKSPKDRVVKSKLTSSVGPIVIAPSSPTLTALKKQALKGQNDAKVLLKYPNLVSAKLIRRYKRFLADVVLLNGADKAEKPLDGNSDDAETEDVQEKEDVVTIYVPNTGPMVGLLDEPYARVQLSKSDGPKRKYAYTLEMIQIHNGERHVWVGVHSSSANRMVERALMSRWIPELGEYDVVRREVKFAKNSRVDFVLTTNADDGSVTHEKYVEVKSVTLALENADDTSQRCAVFPDTVSTRAQKHVIELTELLATKTSTTAQESKDGDDSTTSSKVSGAIIFLVQRDDCHEFAPSIQHDKKFAELCSLAAKSGIQLLAYECALEPDETNNCGAVRLLGPLPQRKRFIFEK
;
A
#
# COMPACT_ATOMS: atom_id res chain seq x y z
N MET A 1 -39.46 27.93 -50.67
CA MET A 1 -39.20 26.66 -51.39
C MET A 1 -37.74 26.26 -51.19
N ALA A 2 -37.50 24.95 -51.15
CA ALA A 2 -36.27 24.17 -50.88
C ALA A 2 -34.96 24.70 -51.53
N SER A 3 -33.74 24.33 -51.12
CA SER A 3 -33.26 23.00 -50.70
C SER A 3 -31.92 23.06 -49.95
N ALA A 4 -31.71 22.05 -49.12
CA ALA A 4 -30.54 21.74 -48.30
C ALA A 4 -29.31 21.22 -49.10
N ARG A 5 -28.11 21.30 -48.48
CA ARG A 5 -27.25 20.13 -48.16
C ARG A 5 -25.96 20.57 -47.46
N GLY A 6 -25.64 19.90 -46.35
CA GLY A 6 -24.31 19.85 -45.74
C GLY A 6 -23.62 18.50 -45.97
N ALA A 7 -22.33 18.46 -45.71
CA ALA A 7 -21.48 17.29 -45.42
C ALA A 7 -20.09 17.86 -45.01
N GLY A 8 -19.33 17.36 -44.04
CA GLY A 8 -19.38 16.10 -43.30
C GLY A 8 -17.94 15.63 -43.10
N THR A 9 -17.43 15.75 -41.88
CA THR A 9 -16.13 15.23 -41.42
C THR A 9 -16.19 13.71 -41.26
N GLY A 10 -15.17 12.99 -41.74
CA GLY A 10 -15.13 11.52 -41.73
C GLY A 10 -13.89 10.97 -41.04
N ALA A 11 -14.10 10.31 -39.90
CA ALA A 11 -13.12 9.71 -39.01
C ALA A 11 -12.42 8.45 -39.57
N MET A 12 -11.14 8.26 -39.21
CA MET A 12 -10.39 7.01 -39.43
C MET A 12 -10.92 5.90 -38.50
N LYS A 13 -11.43 4.81 -39.09
CA LYS A 13 -11.79 3.55 -38.41
C LYS A 13 -10.60 2.60 -38.41
N MET A 14 -10.04 2.30 -37.23
CA MET A 14 -9.16 1.14 -37.04
C MET A 14 -9.98 -0.13 -36.79
N HIS A 15 -9.74 -1.16 -37.61
CA HIS A 15 -10.40 -2.47 -37.53
C HIS A 15 -9.73 -3.35 -36.45
N LEU A 16 -10.39 -3.52 -35.31
CA LEU A 16 -10.06 -4.59 -34.36
C LEU A 16 -10.75 -5.89 -34.76
N ARG A 17 -9.97 -6.92 -35.12
CA ARG A 17 -10.48 -8.28 -35.33
C ARG A 17 -10.86 -8.91 -33.98
N SER A 18 -12.16 -9.08 -33.73
CA SER A 18 -12.65 -9.86 -32.58
C SER A 18 -12.57 -11.36 -32.90
N ARG A 19 -11.93 -12.14 -32.04
CA ARG A 19 -12.09 -13.60 -32.01
C ARG A 19 -13.09 -13.94 -30.91
N LYS A 20 -14.34 -14.18 -31.32
CA LYS A 20 -15.36 -14.87 -30.52
C LYS A 20 -14.83 -16.27 -30.18
N ARG A 21 -14.80 -16.61 -28.90
CA ARG A 21 -14.75 -18.00 -28.44
C ARG A 21 -15.99 -18.24 -27.60
N ASP A 22 -16.89 -19.02 -28.16
CA ASP A 22 -18.07 -19.55 -27.48
C ASP A 22 -17.61 -20.52 -26.39
N PHE A 23 -18.13 -20.35 -25.17
CA PHE A 23 -18.06 -21.39 -24.15
C PHE A 23 -19.46 -21.60 -23.58
N ALA A 24 -19.95 -22.81 -23.81
CA ALA A 24 -21.26 -23.30 -23.42
C ALA A 24 -21.45 -23.34 -21.91
N SER A 25 -22.66 -22.99 -21.48
CA SER A 25 -23.18 -23.25 -20.16
C SER A 25 -23.54 -24.74 -20.01
N SER A 26 -23.02 -25.40 -18.97
CA SER A 26 -23.65 -26.61 -18.44
C SER A 26 -23.83 -26.45 -16.94
N ALA A 27 -25.09 -26.26 -16.56
CA ALA A 27 -25.59 -26.52 -15.23
C ALA A 27 -25.60 -28.03 -14.99
N ALA A 28 -25.10 -28.46 -13.83
CA ALA A 28 -25.35 -29.80 -13.31
C ALA A 28 -25.76 -29.68 -11.84
N ILE A 29 -27.05 -29.91 -11.63
CA ILE A 29 -27.71 -30.17 -10.35
C ILE A 29 -27.34 -31.59 -9.94
N THR A 30 -26.85 -31.81 -8.72
CA THR A 30 -27.06 -33.10 -8.02
C THR A 30 -27.13 -32.89 -6.50
N SER A 31 -27.99 -33.71 -5.91
CA SER A 31 -28.55 -33.68 -4.56
C SER A 31 -27.89 -34.69 -3.62
N SER A 32 -27.75 -34.29 -2.34
CA SER A 32 -27.96 -35.04 -1.08
C SER A 32 -27.50 -36.52 -0.88
N SER A 33 -26.56 -36.67 0.08
CA SER A 33 -26.57 -37.61 1.25
C SER A 33 -26.11 -39.08 1.09
N PRO A 34 -25.90 -39.86 2.18
CA PRO A 34 -24.60 -40.04 2.86
C PRO A 34 -24.14 -41.51 2.90
N SER A 35 -22.85 -41.79 3.16
CA SER A 35 -22.46 -43.14 3.62
C SER A 35 -21.26 -43.12 4.57
N ALA A 36 -21.43 -43.87 5.66
CA ALA A 36 -20.47 -44.08 6.73
C ALA A 36 -19.43 -45.15 6.36
N LYS A 37 -18.15 -44.93 6.72
CA LYS A 37 -17.18 -46.00 7.02
C LYS A 37 -16.24 -45.57 8.15
N SER A 38 -16.03 -46.51 9.06
CA SER A 38 -15.30 -46.48 10.33
C SER A 38 -13.77 -46.64 10.15
N PRO A 39 -12.96 -46.59 11.22
CA PRO A 39 -11.68 -45.90 11.24
C PRO A 39 -10.49 -46.79 10.86
N LYS A 40 -9.42 -46.17 10.35
CA LYS A 40 -8.09 -46.77 10.28
C LYS A 40 -7.12 -45.93 11.11
N ASP A 41 -6.58 -46.57 12.14
CA ASP A 41 -5.47 -46.08 12.94
C ASP A 41 -4.29 -45.68 12.04
N ARG A 42 -3.82 -44.44 12.21
CA ARG A 42 -2.51 -44.04 11.72
C ARG A 42 -1.86 -43.09 12.72
N VAL A 43 -1.02 -43.68 13.55
CA VAL A 43 0.01 -43.00 14.34
C VAL A 43 0.87 -42.15 13.40
N VAL A 44 0.85 -40.83 13.56
CA VAL A 44 1.85 -39.93 12.96
C VAL A 44 2.30 -38.91 14.01
N LYS A 45 3.60 -38.98 14.27
CA LYS A 45 4.40 -38.20 15.22
C LYS A 45 4.17 -36.70 15.09
N SER A 46 3.98 -36.05 16.23
CA SER A 46 4.00 -34.59 16.38
C SER A 46 5.38 -34.05 16.00
N LYS A 47 5.42 -33.18 15.00
CA LYS A 47 6.59 -32.32 14.73
C LYS A 47 6.14 -30.89 14.99
N LEU A 48 6.37 -30.42 16.23
CA LEU A 48 6.33 -28.98 16.53
C LEU A 48 7.36 -28.31 15.61
N THR A 49 6.87 -27.49 14.69
CA THR A 49 7.70 -26.53 13.96
C THR A 49 7.20 -25.16 14.37
N SER A 50 7.86 -24.58 15.37
CA SER A 50 7.70 -23.17 15.73
C SER A 50 8.35 -22.34 14.62
N SER A 51 7.53 -21.85 13.68
CA SER A 51 7.98 -20.82 12.76
C SER A 51 8.04 -19.47 13.51
N VAL A 52 9.15 -19.22 14.20
CA VAL A 52 9.46 -17.91 14.77
C VAL A 52 9.79 -16.99 13.59
N GLY A 53 8.97 -15.97 13.34
CA GLY A 53 9.28 -14.93 12.35
C GLY A 53 10.54 -14.16 12.75
N PRO A 54 11.21 -13.45 11.82
CA PRO A 54 12.43 -12.71 12.14
C PRO A 54 12.16 -11.67 13.24
N ILE A 55 12.89 -11.78 14.36
CA ILE A 55 12.91 -10.80 15.44
C ILE A 55 13.90 -9.71 15.02
N VAL A 56 13.42 -8.46 14.88
CA VAL A 56 14.28 -7.31 14.60
C VAL A 56 14.27 -6.42 15.84
N ILE A 57 15.42 -6.34 16.51
CA ILE A 57 15.63 -5.51 17.69
C ILE A 57 15.81 -4.06 17.20
N ALA A 58 14.94 -3.14 17.64
CA ALA A 58 15.15 -1.73 17.36
C ALA A 58 16.36 -1.25 18.18
N PRO A 59 17.18 -0.31 17.69
CA PRO A 59 18.31 0.20 18.45
C PRO A 59 17.84 0.67 19.84
N SER A 60 18.56 0.24 20.88
CA SER A 60 18.27 0.53 22.29
C SER A 60 18.12 2.03 22.53
N SER A 61 17.14 2.41 23.36
CA SER A 61 16.79 3.79 23.67
C SER A 61 18.03 4.66 23.99
N PRO A 62 18.20 5.80 23.32
CA PRO A 62 19.23 6.76 23.70
C PRO A 62 18.86 7.41 25.04
N THR A 63 19.86 7.70 25.87
CA THR A 63 19.70 8.57 27.04
C THR A 63 19.05 9.90 26.65
N LEU A 64 18.38 10.59 27.58
CA LEU A 64 17.70 11.88 27.35
C LEU A 64 18.61 12.93 26.68
N THR A 65 19.92 12.85 26.93
CA THR A 65 20.99 13.62 26.28
C THR A 65 21.23 13.24 24.82
N ALA A 66 21.14 11.95 24.48
CA ALA A 66 21.23 11.42 23.14
C ALA A 66 19.92 11.63 22.33
N LEU A 67 18.75 11.69 22.97
CA LEU A 67 17.49 12.15 22.37
C LEU A 67 17.55 13.63 21.98
N LYS A 68 18.10 14.51 22.83
CA LYS A 68 18.37 15.91 22.46
C LYS A 68 19.42 16.03 21.35
N LYS A 69 20.48 15.20 21.38
CA LYS A 69 21.48 15.14 20.30
C LYS A 69 20.93 14.56 18.99
N GLN A 70 19.98 13.61 19.03
CA GLN A 70 19.27 13.08 17.87
C GLN A 70 18.22 14.06 17.33
N ALA A 71 17.52 14.79 18.21
CA ALA A 71 16.62 15.87 17.82
C ALA A 71 17.38 17.03 17.15
N LEU A 72 18.61 17.31 17.58
CA LEU A 72 19.51 18.28 16.95
C LEU A 72 20.25 17.73 15.71
N LYS A 73 20.52 16.40 15.62
CA LYS A 73 21.02 15.75 14.39
C LYS A 73 19.94 15.52 13.33
N GLY A 74 18.67 15.50 13.72
CA GLY A 74 17.52 15.15 12.88
C GLY A 74 17.10 16.21 11.88
N GLN A 75 17.82 17.33 11.78
CA GLN A 75 17.56 18.34 10.75
C GLN A 75 18.19 18.00 9.39
N ASN A 76 18.99 16.93 9.26
CA ASN A 76 19.60 16.57 7.97
C ASN A 76 19.59 15.08 7.59
N ASP A 77 18.88 14.22 8.34
CA ASP A 77 18.59 12.88 7.85
C ASP A 77 17.34 12.98 6.96
N ALA A 78 17.56 12.98 5.65
CA ALA A 78 16.51 12.76 4.66
C ALA A 78 15.70 11.53 5.12
N LYS A 79 14.47 11.72 5.63
CA LYS A 79 13.59 10.67 6.19
C LYS A 79 13.13 9.69 5.11
N VAL A 80 14.08 9.02 4.45
CA VAL A 80 13.88 8.16 3.29
C VAL A 80 13.39 6.80 3.79
N LEU A 81 12.14 6.50 3.41
CA LEU A 81 11.44 5.26 3.73
C LEU A 81 11.84 4.13 2.78
N LEU A 82 12.06 4.47 1.50
CA LEU A 82 12.36 3.52 0.44
C LEU A 82 13.23 4.18 -0.63
N LYS A 83 14.15 3.40 -1.21
CA LYS A 83 14.94 3.81 -2.38
C LYS A 83 14.63 2.86 -3.53
N TYR A 84 14.50 3.43 -4.72
CA TYR A 84 14.42 2.70 -5.97
C TYR A 84 15.73 2.92 -6.73
N PRO A 85 16.63 1.94 -6.79
CA PRO A 85 17.92 2.12 -7.45
C PRO A 85 17.80 2.11 -8.99
N ASN A 86 16.75 1.46 -9.52
CA ASN A 86 16.50 1.31 -10.94
C ASN A 86 15.00 1.51 -11.20
N LEU A 87 14.64 2.69 -11.69
CA LEU A 87 13.31 3.02 -12.19
C LEU A 87 13.35 3.16 -13.71
N VAL A 88 12.29 2.69 -14.34
CA VAL A 88 12.07 2.81 -15.78
C VAL A 88 10.83 3.67 -16.01
N SER A 89 11.02 4.76 -16.75
CA SER A 89 9.95 5.68 -17.11
C SER A 89 9.10 5.12 -18.24
N ALA A 90 7.78 5.23 -18.12
CA ALA A 90 6.83 4.80 -19.14
C ALA A 90 5.57 5.67 -19.16
N LYS A 91 4.70 5.47 -20.15
CA LYS A 91 3.35 6.04 -20.21
C LYS A 91 2.30 4.95 -20.15
N LEU A 92 1.31 5.11 -19.27
CA LEU A 92 0.23 4.14 -19.07
C LEU A 92 -0.78 4.16 -20.22
N ILE A 93 -0.91 3.07 -20.97
CA ILE A 93 -1.95 2.95 -22.00
C ILE A 93 -3.29 2.63 -21.34
N ARG A 94 -3.32 1.56 -20.52
CA ARG A 94 -4.52 1.10 -19.84
C ARG A 94 -4.20 0.08 -18.76
N ARG A 95 -4.99 0.07 -17.69
CA ARG A 95 -5.01 -1.00 -16.69
C ARG A 95 -6.17 -1.95 -16.94
N TYR A 96 -5.96 -3.25 -16.76
CA TYR A 96 -6.99 -4.27 -16.94
C TYR A 96 -6.76 -5.48 -16.04
N LYS A 97 -7.82 -6.27 -15.82
CA LYS A 97 -7.79 -7.45 -14.93
C LYS A 97 -7.29 -7.14 -13.51
N ARG A 98 -7.32 -5.88 -13.07
CA ARG A 98 -6.79 -5.34 -11.80
C ARG A 98 -5.27 -5.38 -11.65
N PHE A 99 -4.62 -6.47 -12.04
CA PHE A 99 -3.19 -6.70 -11.79
C PHE A 99 -2.29 -6.51 -13.02
N LEU A 100 -2.83 -6.09 -14.17
CA LEU A 100 -2.06 -5.84 -15.38
C LEU A 100 -2.28 -4.43 -15.90
N ALA A 101 -1.27 -3.89 -16.55
CA ALA A 101 -1.39 -2.71 -17.39
C ALA A 101 -0.51 -2.86 -18.63
N ASP A 102 -0.90 -2.21 -19.71
CA ASP A 102 -0.03 -2.02 -20.88
C ASP A 102 0.54 -0.60 -20.81
N VAL A 103 1.84 -0.46 -21.10
CA VAL A 103 2.57 0.82 -21.09
C VAL A 103 3.45 0.96 -22.32
N VAL A 104 3.76 2.18 -22.72
CA VAL A 104 4.85 2.48 -23.67
C VAL A 104 6.08 2.90 -22.87
N LEU A 105 7.19 2.18 -23.02
CA LEU A 105 8.46 2.57 -22.37
C LEU A 105 8.97 3.88 -22.99
N LEU A 106 9.47 4.80 -22.15
CA LEU A 106 10.13 6.01 -22.63
C LEU A 106 11.61 5.67 -22.85
N ASN A 107 12.05 5.74 -24.12
CA ASN A 107 13.37 5.29 -24.59
C ASN A 107 14.51 5.74 -23.65
N GLY A 108 15.21 4.75 -23.06
CA GLY A 108 16.33 4.97 -22.13
C GLY A 108 16.80 3.73 -21.34
N ALA A 109 16.05 2.62 -21.34
CA ALA A 109 16.34 1.48 -20.46
C ALA A 109 16.94 0.22 -21.11
N ASP A 110 16.94 0.09 -22.44
CA ASP A 110 17.45 -1.12 -23.13
C ASP A 110 18.04 -0.80 -24.54
N LYS A 111 18.77 0.32 -24.71
CA LYS A 111 19.73 0.39 -25.84
C LYS A 111 21.00 -0.34 -25.39
N ALA A 112 20.98 -1.67 -25.47
CA ALA A 112 22.22 -2.41 -25.58
C ALA A 112 22.94 -1.85 -26.81
N GLU A 113 24.11 -1.24 -26.60
CA GLU A 113 25.00 -0.76 -27.65
C GLU A 113 25.21 -1.91 -28.64
N LYS A 114 24.57 -1.86 -29.80
CA LYS A 114 25.07 -2.62 -30.95
C LYS A 114 26.41 -1.98 -31.30
N PRO A 115 27.49 -2.77 -31.46
CA PRO A 115 28.73 -2.22 -31.98
C PRO A 115 28.43 -1.55 -33.32
N LEU A 116 28.98 -0.35 -33.50
CA LEU A 116 28.99 0.35 -34.79
C LEU A 116 30.04 -0.35 -35.66
N ASP A 117 29.59 -1.37 -36.38
CA ASP A 117 30.33 -1.96 -37.47
C ASP A 117 30.28 -0.95 -38.62
N GLY A 118 31.30 -0.10 -38.71
CA GLY A 118 31.43 0.84 -39.81
C GLY A 118 31.60 0.10 -41.13
N ASN A 119 30.69 0.30 -42.07
CA ASN A 119 30.94 0.89 -43.40
C ASN A 119 29.67 0.83 -44.25
N SER A 120 29.21 1.98 -44.76
CA SER A 120 28.89 2.24 -46.17
C SER A 120 27.90 3.38 -46.30
N ASP A 121 28.35 4.41 -47.02
CA ASP A 121 27.54 5.46 -47.60
C ASP A 121 26.37 4.86 -48.38
N ASP A 122 25.14 5.15 -47.97
CA ASP A 122 23.97 5.33 -48.85
C ASP A 122 22.86 6.00 -48.02
N ALA A 123 22.62 7.28 -48.34
CA ALA A 123 21.61 8.10 -47.71
C ALA A 123 20.23 7.80 -48.34
N GLU A 124 19.48 6.89 -47.73
CA GLU A 124 18.03 6.86 -47.82
C GLU A 124 17.46 7.11 -46.43
N THR A 125 16.85 8.28 -46.23
CA THR A 125 16.00 8.55 -45.07
C THR A 125 14.74 7.69 -45.17
N GLU A 126 14.85 6.42 -44.75
CA GLU A 126 13.69 5.64 -44.39
C GLU A 126 13.05 6.27 -43.15
N ASP A 127 11.75 6.54 -43.23
CA ASP A 127 10.92 6.90 -42.08
C ASP A 127 11.02 5.78 -41.03
N VAL A 128 11.95 5.93 -40.08
CA VAL A 128 12.04 5.05 -38.91
C VAL A 128 10.81 5.33 -38.07
N GLN A 129 9.73 4.61 -38.35
CA GLN A 129 8.56 4.56 -37.51
C GLN A 129 9.02 3.94 -36.19
N GLU A 130 9.35 4.80 -35.21
CA GLU A 130 9.74 4.37 -33.87
C GLU A 130 8.68 3.39 -33.37
N LYS A 131 9.07 2.12 -33.26
CA LYS A 131 8.19 1.09 -32.77
C LYS A 131 7.94 1.40 -31.31
N GLU A 132 6.74 1.88 -30.99
CA GLU A 132 6.33 2.05 -29.60
C GLU A 132 6.39 0.67 -28.93
N ASP A 133 7.40 0.47 -28.08
CA ASP A 133 7.59 -0.78 -27.34
C ASP A 133 6.54 -0.86 -26.24
N VAL A 134 5.37 -1.38 -26.61
CA VAL A 134 4.27 -1.68 -25.70
C VAL A 134 4.62 -2.90 -24.86
N VAL A 135 4.69 -2.74 -23.55
CA VAL A 135 5.00 -3.80 -22.60
C VAL A 135 3.86 -3.99 -21.60
N THR A 136 3.51 -5.25 -21.32
CA THR A 136 2.58 -5.57 -20.22
C THR A 136 3.34 -5.65 -18.89
N ILE A 137 2.86 -4.91 -17.89
CA ILE A 137 3.46 -4.80 -16.56
C ILE A 137 2.54 -5.37 -15.48
N TYR A 138 3.12 -5.68 -14.32
CA TYR A 138 2.36 -6.05 -13.13
C TYR A 138 1.93 -4.80 -12.34
N VAL A 139 0.67 -4.77 -11.91
CA VAL A 139 0.12 -3.70 -11.06
C VAL A 139 -0.10 -4.27 -9.65
N PRO A 140 0.74 -3.93 -8.66
CA PRO A 140 0.67 -4.43 -7.28
C PRO A 140 -0.38 -3.68 -6.45
N ASN A 141 -1.56 -3.46 -7.04
CA ASN A 141 -2.72 -2.85 -6.40
C ASN A 141 -3.98 -3.59 -6.86
N THR A 142 -4.77 -4.10 -5.91
CA THR A 142 -6.00 -4.85 -6.22
C THR A 142 -7.26 -3.99 -6.21
N GLY A 143 -7.16 -2.76 -5.68
CA GLY A 143 -8.23 -1.77 -5.64
C GLY A 143 -8.47 -1.12 -7.01
N PRO A 144 -9.54 -0.34 -7.15
CA PRO A 144 -9.86 0.36 -8.39
C PRO A 144 -8.84 1.42 -8.79
N MET A 145 -8.04 1.95 -7.84
CA MET A 145 -7.13 3.08 -8.08
C MET A 145 -7.92 4.33 -8.53
N VAL A 146 -9.01 4.64 -7.81
CA VAL A 146 -9.87 5.80 -8.10
C VAL A 146 -9.03 7.07 -8.14
N GLY A 147 -9.27 7.92 -9.14
CA GLY A 147 -8.55 9.19 -9.34
C GLY A 147 -7.16 9.04 -9.96
N LEU A 148 -6.62 7.83 -10.09
CA LEU A 148 -5.26 7.62 -10.62
C LEU A 148 -5.22 7.26 -12.10
N LEU A 149 -6.35 6.89 -12.68
CA LEU A 149 -6.43 6.36 -14.06
C LEU A 149 -7.19 7.30 -15.01
N ASP A 150 -7.48 8.52 -14.54
CA ASP A 150 -8.33 9.48 -15.25
C ASP A 150 -7.55 10.19 -16.37
N GLU A 151 -6.23 10.37 -16.19
CA GLU A 151 -5.35 10.96 -17.18
C GLU A 151 -4.90 9.91 -18.22
N PRO A 152 -5.23 10.08 -19.51
CA PRO A 152 -4.78 9.16 -20.55
C PRO A 152 -3.26 9.28 -20.73
N TYR A 153 -2.56 8.16 -20.91
CA TYR A 153 -1.10 8.15 -21.09
C TYR A 153 -0.31 8.77 -19.93
N ALA A 154 -0.88 8.71 -18.72
CA ALA A 154 -0.23 9.16 -17.49
C ALA A 154 1.21 8.64 -17.38
N ARG A 155 2.14 9.51 -16.94
CA ARG A 155 3.53 9.10 -16.70
C ARG A 155 3.57 8.13 -15.54
N VAL A 156 4.38 7.09 -15.66
CA VAL A 156 4.54 6.07 -14.63
C VAL A 156 6.02 5.72 -14.42
N GLN A 157 6.33 5.27 -13.22
CA GLN A 157 7.65 4.74 -12.85
C GLN A 157 7.54 3.27 -12.50
N LEU A 158 8.43 2.47 -13.09
CA LEU A 158 8.42 1.02 -12.99
C LEU A 158 9.70 0.51 -12.33
N SER A 159 9.61 -0.49 -11.46
CA SER A 159 10.78 -1.29 -11.10
C SER A 159 10.94 -2.45 -12.09
N LYS A 160 12.18 -2.77 -12.46
CA LYS A 160 12.54 -3.95 -13.28
C LYS A 160 13.06 -5.06 -12.38
N SER A 161 12.65 -6.30 -12.64
CA SER A 161 13.14 -7.49 -11.95
C SER A 161 13.62 -8.50 -12.98
N ASP A 162 14.89 -8.90 -12.88
CA ASP A 162 15.52 -9.89 -13.76
C ASP A 162 15.25 -11.35 -13.36
N GLY A 163 14.34 -11.56 -12.41
CA GLY A 163 13.96 -12.89 -11.95
C GLY A 163 13.44 -13.77 -13.10
N PRO A 164 14.12 -14.89 -13.46
CA PRO A 164 13.83 -15.65 -14.68
C PRO A 164 12.47 -16.36 -14.64
N LYS A 165 11.86 -16.49 -13.45
CA LYS A 165 10.54 -17.09 -13.25
C LYS A 165 9.39 -16.08 -13.33
N ARG A 166 9.68 -14.77 -13.43
CA ARG A 166 8.63 -13.75 -13.49
C ARG A 166 8.03 -13.70 -14.89
N LYS A 167 6.71 -13.76 -14.96
CA LYS A 167 5.96 -13.57 -16.20
C LYS A 167 6.00 -12.12 -16.71
N TYR A 168 6.10 -11.16 -15.79
CA TYR A 168 6.14 -9.74 -16.06
C TYR A 168 7.38 -9.15 -15.37
N ALA A 169 8.32 -8.62 -16.15
CA ALA A 169 9.59 -8.08 -15.63
C ALA A 169 9.38 -6.77 -14.87
N TYR A 170 8.40 -5.97 -15.29
CA TYR A 170 8.13 -4.65 -14.75
C TYR A 170 6.98 -4.64 -13.75
N THR A 171 7.15 -3.88 -12.68
CA THR A 171 6.12 -3.63 -11.65
C THR A 171 5.84 -2.14 -11.58
N LEU A 172 4.56 -1.75 -11.61
CA LEU A 172 4.13 -0.36 -11.44
C LEU A 172 4.40 0.09 -9.99
N GLU A 173 5.24 1.11 -9.81
CA GLU A 173 5.56 1.66 -8.50
C GLU A 173 4.87 3.00 -8.25
N MET A 174 4.90 3.88 -9.25
CA MET A 174 4.36 5.24 -9.16
C MET A 174 3.57 5.61 -10.41
N ILE A 175 2.58 6.47 -10.23
CA ILE A 175 1.82 7.11 -11.30
C ILE A 175 1.77 8.61 -11.05
N GLN A 176 1.97 9.40 -12.10
CA GLN A 176 1.82 10.84 -12.05
C GLN A 176 0.39 11.20 -12.41
N ILE A 177 -0.22 12.07 -11.61
CA ILE A 177 -1.52 12.67 -11.89
C ILE A 177 -1.38 14.19 -11.89
N HIS A 178 -2.29 14.89 -12.56
CA HIS A 178 -2.47 16.33 -12.35
C HIS A 178 -3.52 16.58 -11.27
N ASN A 179 -3.18 17.29 -10.20
CA ASN A 179 -4.11 17.53 -9.09
C ASN A 179 -4.98 18.80 -9.27
N GLY A 180 -4.79 19.54 -10.36
CA GLY A 180 -5.44 20.82 -10.64
C GLY A 180 -4.48 22.02 -10.60
N GLU A 181 -3.36 21.88 -9.88
CA GLU A 181 -2.33 22.93 -9.74
C GLU A 181 -0.98 22.48 -10.30
N ARG A 182 -0.60 21.23 -10.01
CA ARG A 182 0.67 20.64 -10.45
C ARG A 182 0.53 19.15 -10.71
N HIS A 183 1.56 18.59 -11.33
CA HIS A 183 1.74 17.15 -11.35
C HIS A 183 2.22 16.63 -9.99
N VAL A 184 1.67 15.50 -9.57
CA VAL A 184 1.93 14.83 -8.29
C VAL A 184 2.24 13.36 -8.55
N TRP A 185 3.33 12.86 -7.98
CA TRP A 185 3.62 11.43 -7.99
C TRP A 185 2.87 10.73 -6.87
N VAL A 186 2.14 9.67 -7.22
CA VAL A 186 1.36 8.85 -6.30
C VAL A 186 1.90 7.43 -6.30
N GLY A 187 2.16 6.88 -5.12
CA GLY A 187 2.60 5.49 -4.95
C GLY A 187 1.44 4.52 -5.12
N VAL A 188 1.59 3.50 -5.97
CA VAL A 188 0.51 2.54 -6.24
C VAL A 188 0.70 1.21 -5.52
N HIS A 189 1.93 0.90 -5.11
CA HIS A 189 2.32 -0.41 -4.62
C HIS A 189 1.90 -0.59 -3.17
N SER A 190 0.71 -1.16 -2.95
CA SER A 190 0.12 -1.25 -1.62
C SER A 190 0.95 -2.08 -0.64
N SER A 191 1.58 -3.17 -1.10
CA SER A 191 2.42 -4.03 -0.24
C SER A 191 3.75 -3.37 0.17
N SER A 192 4.19 -2.33 -0.54
CA SER A 192 5.39 -1.58 -0.18
C SER A 192 5.17 -0.71 1.08
N ALA A 193 3.91 -0.35 1.39
CA ALA A 193 3.56 0.46 2.55
C ALA A 193 4.06 -0.16 3.86
N ASN A 194 3.95 -1.49 4.02
CA ASN A 194 4.47 -2.17 5.20
C ASN A 194 5.99 -1.99 5.32
N ARG A 195 6.74 -2.12 4.23
CA ARG A 195 8.21 -1.92 4.24
C ARG A 195 8.57 -0.47 4.60
N MET A 196 7.81 0.50 4.08
CA MET A 196 8.00 1.92 4.39
C MET A 196 7.71 2.20 5.87
N VAL A 197 6.58 1.71 6.39
CA VAL A 197 6.24 1.87 7.82
C VAL A 197 7.24 1.16 8.72
N GLU A 198 7.71 -0.04 8.36
CA GLU A 198 8.78 -0.74 9.08
C GLU A 198 10.02 0.14 9.22
N ARG A 199 10.47 0.78 8.13
CA ARG A 199 11.60 1.71 8.16
C ARG A 199 11.35 2.89 9.10
N ALA A 200 10.14 3.45 9.09
CA ALA A 200 9.75 4.54 9.99
C ALA A 200 9.73 4.09 11.46
N LEU A 201 9.24 2.88 11.75
CA LEU A 201 9.23 2.28 13.09
C LEU A 201 10.66 2.04 13.59
N MET A 202 11.49 1.37 12.80
CA MET A 202 12.91 1.14 13.12
C MET A 202 13.67 2.44 13.40
N SER A 203 13.29 3.53 12.75
CA SER A 203 13.94 4.84 12.88
C SER A 203 13.27 5.76 13.91
N ARG A 204 12.20 5.30 14.60
CA ARG A 204 11.43 6.10 15.57
C ARG A 204 10.87 7.41 15.01
N TRP A 205 10.48 7.42 13.74
CA TRP A 205 9.96 8.62 13.09
C TRP A 205 8.46 8.88 13.32
N ILE A 206 7.80 8.01 14.10
CA ILE A 206 6.38 8.11 14.46
C ILE A 206 6.27 8.22 15.99
N PRO A 207 6.49 9.42 16.56
CA PRO A 207 6.57 9.61 18.02
C PRO A 207 5.27 9.29 18.77
N GLU A 208 4.09 9.38 18.11
CA GLU A 208 2.79 9.10 18.73
C GLU A 208 2.62 7.63 19.15
N LEU A 209 3.46 6.74 18.63
CA LEU A 209 3.49 5.34 19.03
C LEU A 209 4.18 5.12 20.38
N GLY A 210 4.90 6.12 20.89
CA GLY A 210 5.65 6.04 22.14
C GLY A 210 6.91 5.20 22.04
N GLU A 211 7.48 4.89 23.20
CA GLU A 211 8.65 4.02 23.32
C GLU A 211 8.27 2.54 23.12
N TYR A 212 9.24 1.77 22.63
CA TYR A 212 9.21 0.33 22.39
C TYR A 212 10.66 -0.13 22.25
N ASP A 213 10.95 -1.43 22.19
CA ASP A 213 12.31 -1.98 22.05
C ASP A 213 12.43 -2.92 20.86
N VAL A 214 11.33 -3.61 20.53
CA VAL A 214 11.31 -4.62 19.46
C VAL A 214 10.16 -4.34 18.51
N VAL A 215 10.37 -4.61 17.22
CA VAL A 215 9.31 -4.62 16.20
C VAL A 215 9.26 -5.99 15.57
N ARG A 216 8.11 -6.64 15.71
CA ARG A 216 7.83 -7.94 15.09
C ARG A 216 6.83 -7.75 13.96
N ARG A 217 7.02 -8.49 12.87
CA ARG A 217 6.17 -8.41 11.67
C ARG A 217 5.18 -9.56 11.60
N GLU A 218 4.08 -9.35 10.89
CA GLU A 218 3.20 -10.42 10.40
C GLU A 218 2.74 -11.37 11.52
N VAL A 219 2.44 -10.79 12.69
CA VAL A 219 2.14 -11.55 13.90
C VAL A 219 0.72 -12.06 13.81
N LYS A 220 0.54 -13.38 13.86
CA LYS A 220 -0.78 -13.99 13.94
C LYS A 220 -1.43 -13.61 15.27
N PHE A 221 -2.66 -13.09 15.22
CA PHE A 221 -3.44 -12.76 16.41
C PHE A 221 -4.87 -13.30 16.36
N ALA A 222 -5.32 -13.78 15.21
CA ALA A 222 -6.58 -14.49 15.04
C ALA A 222 -6.41 -15.68 14.06
N LYS A 223 -7.41 -16.57 14.00
CA LYS A 223 -7.35 -17.85 13.28
C LYS A 223 -6.86 -17.72 11.83
N ASN A 224 -7.20 -16.63 11.14
CA ASN A 224 -6.84 -16.38 9.74
C ASN A 224 -6.35 -14.96 9.48
N SER A 225 -5.88 -14.26 10.52
CA SER A 225 -5.46 -12.86 10.40
C SER A 225 -4.15 -12.60 11.12
N ARG A 226 -3.36 -11.74 10.49
CA ARG A 226 -2.09 -11.23 10.98
C ARG A 226 -2.21 -9.72 11.08
N VAL A 227 -1.60 -9.17 12.11
CA VAL A 227 -1.35 -7.73 12.19
C VAL A 227 -0.02 -7.46 11.50
N ASP A 228 0.11 -6.30 10.87
CA ASP A 228 1.33 -5.95 10.15
C ASP A 228 2.54 -5.89 11.10
N PHE A 229 2.36 -5.25 12.28
CA PHE A 229 3.41 -5.18 13.30
C PHE A 229 2.91 -5.34 14.74
N VAL A 230 3.79 -5.83 15.61
CA VAL A 230 3.68 -5.71 17.07
C VAL A 230 4.94 -5.06 17.61
N LEU A 231 4.77 -3.91 18.27
CA LEU A 231 5.83 -3.22 19.01
C LEU A 231 5.80 -3.72 20.45
N THR A 232 6.95 -4.04 21.03
CA THR A 232 7.02 -4.45 22.44
C THR A 232 7.99 -3.59 23.23
N THR A 233 7.59 -3.17 24.41
CA THR A 233 8.45 -2.52 25.42
C THR A 233 8.77 -3.53 26.50
N ASN A 234 10.03 -3.60 26.90
CA ASN A 234 10.52 -4.54 27.90
C ASN A 234 10.87 -3.81 29.20
N ALA A 235 10.74 -4.50 30.34
CA ALA A 235 11.35 -4.11 31.60
C ALA A 235 12.83 -4.51 31.63
N ASP A 236 13.55 -4.05 32.67
CA ASP A 236 14.98 -4.34 32.87
C ASP A 236 15.27 -5.85 33.02
N ASP A 237 14.30 -6.62 33.51
CA ASP A 237 14.36 -8.08 33.64
C ASP A 237 14.07 -8.83 32.32
N GLY A 238 13.80 -8.09 31.23
CA GLY A 238 13.47 -8.62 29.91
C GLY A 238 12.00 -9.02 29.72
N SER A 239 11.15 -8.86 30.74
CA SER A 239 9.71 -9.11 30.62
C SER A 239 9.02 -8.04 29.76
N VAL A 240 7.95 -8.39 29.04
CA VAL A 240 7.23 -7.44 28.18
C VAL A 240 6.23 -6.63 29.00
N THR A 241 6.43 -5.32 29.11
CA THR A 241 5.55 -4.40 29.85
C THR A 241 4.46 -3.79 28.99
N HIS A 242 4.66 -3.75 27.66
CA HIS A 242 3.67 -3.21 26.73
C HIS A 242 3.74 -3.90 25.36
N GLU A 243 2.61 -4.40 24.86
CA GLU A 243 2.44 -4.76 23.45
C GLU A 243 1.56 -3.72 22.72
N LYS A 244 2.04 -3.17 21.61
CA LYS A 244 1.28 -2.31 20.70
C LYS A 244 1.11 -2.96 19.34
N TYR A 245 -0.13 -3.25 18.97
CA TYR A 245 -0.51 -3.87 17.70
C TYR A 245 -0.73 -2.79 16.63
N VAL A 246 -0.04 -2.88 15.50
CA VAL A 246 -0.04 -1.83 14.47
C VAL A 246 -0.45 -2.40 13.12
N GLU A 247 -1.58 -1.92 12.60
CA GLU A 247 -2.06 -2.20 11.25
C GLU A 247 -1.69 -1.06 10.30
N VAL A 248 -1.33 -1.36 9.06
CA VAL A 248 -0.97 -0.41 8.02
C VAL A 248 -2.02 -0.40 6.91
N LYS A 249 -2.34 0.80 6.42
CA LYS A 249 -3.19 1.02 5.24
C LYS A 249 -2.46 1.93 4.26
N SER A 250 -2.42 1.51 3.01
CA SER A 250 -1.93 2.33 1.90
C SER A 250 -3.03 3.25 1.40
N VAL A 251 -2.77 4.55 1.36
CA VAL A 251 -3.74 5.58 0.97
C VAL A 251 -3.24 6.33 -0.25
N THR A 252 -4.08 6.41 -1.29
CA THR A 252 -3.73 7.03 -2.58
C THR A 252 -4.80 8.00 -3.08
N LEU A 253 -6.06 7.80 -2.68
CA LEU A 253 -7.17 8.66 -3.05
C LEU A 253 -7.12 9.95 -2.24
N ALA A 254 -7.26 11.07 -2.93
CA ALA A 254 -7.49 12.37 -2.33
C ALA A 254 -8.78 12.96 -2.90
N LEU A 255 -9.54 13.62 -2.04
CA LEU A 255 -10.74 14.37 -2.41
C LEU A 255 -10.46 15.86 -2.23
N GLU A 256 -10.87 16.66 -3.20
CA GLU A 256 -10.92 18.11 -3.05
C GLU A 256 -11.91 18.48 -1.95
N ASN A 257 -11.56 19.48 -1.15
CA ASN A 257 -12.50 20.02 -0.20
C ASN A 257 -13.48 20.95 -0.94
N ALA A 258 -14.77 20.66 -0.81
CA ALA A 258 -15.83 21.42 -1.47
C ALA A 258 -15.84 22.90 -1.07
N ASP A 259 -15.41 23.21 0.16
CA ASP A 259 -15.38 24.56 0.70
C ASP A 259 -14.06 25.30 0.38
N ASP A 260 -12.99 24.58 0.06
CA ASP A 260 -11.66 25.14 -0.21
C ASP A 260 -10.86 24.22 -1.15
N THR A 261 -10.88 24.53 -2.44
CA THR A 261 -10.22 23.71 -3.47
C THR A 261 -8.69 23.69 -3.35
N SER A 262 -8.10 24.59 -2.55
CA SER A 262 -6.66 24.55 -2.23
C SER A 262 -6.32 23.44 -1.22
N GLN A 263 -7.32 22.91 -0.52
CA GLN A 263 -7.18 21.86 0.48
C GLN A 263 -7.68 20.53 -0.05
N ARG A 264 -6.89 19.48 0.16
CA ARG A 264 -7.21 18.10 -0.24
C ARG A 264 -7.17 17.18 0.97
N CYS A 265 -8.15 16.30 1.04
CA CYS A 265 -8.28 15.30 2.09
C CYS A 265 -7.89 13.93 1.53
N ALA A 266 -6.83 13.33 2.07
CA ALA A 266 -6.49 11.94 1.78
C ALA A 266 -7.56 11.03 2.42
N VAL A 267 -8.07 10.05 1.68
CA VAL A 267 -9.13 9.18 2.18
C VAL A 267 -8.89 7.71 1.91
N PHE A 268 -9.33 6.87 2.86
CA PHE A 268 -9.28 5.43 2.72
C PHE A 268 -10.56 4.76 3.25
N PRO A 269 -11.10 3.73 2.56
CA PRO A 269 -10.63 3.17 1.28
C PRO A 269 -11.15 3.96 0.07
N ASP A 270 -10.70 3.57 -1.13
CA ASP A 270 -11.19 4.08 -2.43
C ASP A 270 -12.37 3.25 -2.98
N THR A 271 -12.76 2.20 -2.28
CA THR A 271 -13.94 1.36 -2.55
C THR A 271 -14.27 0.51 -1.32
N VAL A 272 -15.43 -0.14 -1.31
CA VAL A 272 -15.80 -1.06 -0.21
C VAL A 272 -14.72 -2.13 -0.01
N SER A 273 -14.20 -2.21 1.22
CA SER A 273 -13.11 -3.12 1.58
C SER A 273 -13.49 -3.98 2.78
N THR A 274 -14.18 -5.09 2.52
CA THR A 274 -14.55 -6.08 3.55
C THR A 274 -13.33 -6.65 4.29
N ARG A 275 -12.17 -6.72 3.62
CA ARG A 275 -10.90 -7.08 4.25
C ARG A 275 -10.47 -6.03 5.27
N ALA A 276 -10.49 -4.75 4.92
CA ALA A 276 -10.11 -3.69 5.85
C ALA A 276 -11.09 -3.60 7.04
N GLN A 277 -12.40 -3.73 6.77
CA GLN A 277 -13.43 -3.82 7.82
C GLN A 277 -13.13 -4.96 8.79
N LYS A 278 -12.88 -6.16 8.27
CA LYS A 278 -12.56 -7.35 9.07
C LYS A 278 -11.33 -7.11 9.96
N HIS A 279 -10.26 -6.52 9.43
CA HIS A 279 -9.04 -6.28 10.19
C HIS A 279 -9.26 -5.30 11.36
N VAL A 280 -10.06 -4.24 11.15
CA VAL A 280 -10.39 -3.28 12.23
C VAL A 280 -11.21 -3.94 13.34
N ILE A 281 -12.19 -4.78 12.96
CA ILE A 281 -12.99 -5.55 13.92
C ILE A 281 -12.10 -6.47 14.74
N GLU A 282 -11.29 -7.31 14.09
CA GLU A 282 -10.44 -8.29 14.77
C GLU A 282 -9.41 -7.59 15.68
N LEU A 283 -8.83 -6.46 15.25
CA LEU A 283 -7.92 -5.68 16.09
C LEU A 283 -8.64 -5.14 17.34
N THR A 284 -9.86 -4.62 17.19
CA THR A 284 -10.66 -4.10 18.30
C THR A 284 -11.02 -5.21 19.30
N GLU A 285 -11.44 -6.38 18.80
CA GLU A 285 -11.77 -7.56 19.60
C GLU A 285 -10.55 -8.10 20.36
N LEU A 286 -9.37 -8.11 19.72
CA LEU A 286 -8.11 -8.52 20.35
C LEU A 286 -7.79 -7.65 21.57
N LEU A 287 -7.87 -6.33 21.41
CA LEU A 287 -7.55 -5.40 22.50
C LEU A 287 -8.55 -5.52 23.64
N ALA A 288 -9.84 -5.66 23.33
CA ALA A 288 -10.88 -5.85 24.35
C ALA A 288 -10.67 -7.14 25.15
N THR A 289 -10.33 -8.23 24.47
CA THR A 289 -10.07 -9.54 25.10
C THR A 289 -8.85 -9.46 26.01
N LYS A 290 -7.72 -8.95 25.51
CA LYS A 290 -6.48 -8.83 26.29
C LYS A 290 -6.61 -7.90 27.50
N THR A 291 -7.30 -6.78 27.34
CA THR A 291 -7.53 -5.84 28.45
C THR A 291 -8.38 -6.47 29.56
N SER A 292 -9.36 -7.30 29.19
CA SER A 292 -10.25 -7.97 30.16
C SER A 292 -9.51 -9.05 30.96
N THR A 293 -8.62 -9.82 30.31
CA THR A 293 -7.78 -10.83 30.98
C THR A 293 -6.83 -10.20 32.00
N THR A 294 -6.15 -9.11 31.62
CA THR A 294 -5.30 -8.31 32.51
C THR A 294 -6.04 -7.82 33.76
N ALA A 295 -7.29 -7.38 33.61
CA ALA A 295 -8.09 -6.89 34.73
C ALA A 295 -8.56 -8.01 35.68
N GLN A 296 -8.76 -9.24 35.20
CA GLN A 296 -9.11 -10.39 36.06
C GLN A 296 -7.90 -10.90 36.85
N GLU A 297 -6.72 -10.98 36.23
CA GLU A 297 -5.48 -11.42 36.90
C GLU A 297 -5.07 -10.52 38.07
N SER A 298 -5.36 -9.22 37.99
CA SER A 298 -5.11 -8.25 39.08
C SER A 298 -6.00 -8.42 40.32
N LYS A 299 -7.11 -9.19 40.24
CA LYS A 299 -8.05 -9.37 41.37
C LYS A 299 -7.78 -10.61 42.23
N ASP A 300 -7.07 -11.61 41.70
CA ASP A 300 -6.89 -12.91 42.37
C ASP A 300 -5.52 -13.08 43.08
N GLY A 301 -4.78 -11.98 43.29
CA GLY A 301 -3.74 -11.90 44.32
C GLY A 301 -2.39 -12.55 43.97
N ASP A 302 -1.55 -11.82 43.24
CA ASP A 302 -0.10 -11.78 43.44
C ASP A 302 0.43 -10.42 42.94
N ASP A 303 0.85 -9.56 43.87
CA ASP A 303 1.30 -8.16 43.64
C ASP A 303 2.62 -8.09 42.85
N SER A 304 3.16 -9.24 42.42
CA SER A 304 4.41 -9.39 41.68
C SER A 304 4.24 -9.57 40.17
N THR A 305 3.02 -9.81 39.64
CA THR A 305 2.84 -10.03 38.20
C THR A 305 2.51 -8.73 37.50
N THR A 306 3.54 -8.07 36.95
CA THR A 306 3.40 -6.86 36.12
C THR A 306 2.54 -7.19 34.89
N SER A 307 1.25 -6.87 34.94
CA SER A 307 0.36 -7.17 33.82
C SER A 307 0.74 -6.30 32.61
N SER A 308 1.08 -6.97 31.50
CA SER A 308 1.54 -6.31 30.28
C SER A 308 0.43 -5.42 29.72
N LYS A 309 0.70 -4.12 29.56
CA LYS A 309 -0.20 -3.19 28.91
C LYS A 309 -0.42 -3.63 27.46
N VAL A 310 -1.61 -3.40 26.91
CA VAL A 310 -1.91 -3.68 25.50
C VAL A 310 -2.59 -2.48 24.86
N SER A 311 -2.22 -2.17 23.63
CA SER A 311 -2.85 -1.08 22.85
C SER A 311 -2.77 -1.35 21.35
N GLY A 312 -3.45 -0.55 20.54
CA GLY A 312 -3.35 -0.66 19.08
C GLY A 312 -3.27 0.67 18.36
N ALA A 313 -2.77 0.62 17.13
CA ALA A 313 -2.76 1.73 16.19
C ALA A 313 -3.07 1.26 14.78
N ILE A 314 -3.67 2.13 13.98
CA ILE A 314 -3.80 1.99 12.53
C ILE A 314 -3.05 3.16 11.89
N ILE A 315 -2.07 2.85 11.05
CA ILE A 315 -1.27 3.82 10.32
C ILE A 315 -1.74 3.86 8.87
N PHE A 316 -2.27 5.01 8.47
CA PHE A 316 -2.62 5.35 7.10
C PHE A 316 -1.43 6.04 6.43
N LEU A 317 -0.67 5.30 5.62
CA LEU A 317 0.44 5.85 4.86
C LEU A 317 -0.11 6.47 3.56
N VAL A 318 -0.15 7.79 3.52
CA VAL A 318 -0.59 8.61 2.38
C VAL A 318 0.57 8.73 1.40
N GLN A 319 0.48 8.02 0.27
CA GLN A 319 1.53 7.91 -0.74
C GLN A 319 1.40 8.99 -1.82
N ARG A 320 1.37 10.26 -1.42
CA ARG A 320 1.30 11.48 -2.23
C ARG A 320 1.60 12.68 -1.32
N ASP A 321 2.03 13.81 -1.87
CA ASP A 321 2.53 14.98 -1.12
C ASP A 321 1.70 16.26 -1.30
N ASP A 322 0.42 16.11 -1.61
CA ASP A 322 -0.50 17.20 -1.91
C ASP A 322 -1.78 17.15 -1.04
N CYS A 323 -1.72 16.46 0.11
CA CYS A 323 -2.83 16.32 1.05
C CYS A 323 -2.57 17.12 2.33
N HIS A 324 -3.64 17.60 2.96
CA HIS A 324 -3.54 18.49 4.13
C HIS A 324 -4.19 17.90 5.37
N GLU A 325 -5.06 16.92 5.18
CA GLU A 325 -5.76 16.19 6.22
C GLU A 325 -6.05 14.77 5.73
N PHE A 326 -6.45 13.92 6.66
CA PHE A 326 -6.88 12.55 6.37
C PHE A 326 -8.24 12.23 7.00
N ALA A 327 -9.03 11.38 6.33
CA ALA A 327 -10.25 10.81 6.89
C ALA A 327 -10.55 9.39 6.35
N PRO A 328 -11.11 8.48 7.16
CA PRO A 328 -11.79 7.30 6.66
C PRO A 328 -12.94 7.69 5.72
N SER A 329 -13.04 7.05 4.55
CA SER A 329 -13.96 7.48 3.50
C SER A 329 -15.39 6.99 3.73
N ILE A 330 -16.29 7.89 4.15
CA ILE A 330 -17.73 7.59 4.26
C ILE A 330 -18.35 7.35 2.87
N GLN A 331 -17.94 8.13 1.87
CA GLN A 331 -18.46 8.04 0.50
C GLN A 331 -18.22 6.66 -0.13
N HIS A 332 -17.07 6.04 0.14
CA HIS A 332 -16.66 4.80 -0.50
C HIS A 332 -16.93 3.56 0.38
N ASP A 333 -16.84 3.69 1.71
CA ASP A 333 -17.12 2.62 2.65
C ASP A 333 -17.55 3.17 4.02
N LYS A 334 -18.84 3.56 4.13
CA LYS A 334 -19.44 4.04 5.38
C LYS A 334 -19.20 3.10 6.56
N LYS A 335 -19.32 1.79 6.35
CA LYS A 335 -19.11 0.78 7.40
C LYS A 335 -17.67 0.78 7.91
N PHE A 336 -16.69 0.90 7.02
CA PHE A 336 -15.29 1.02 7.45
C PHE A 336 -15.05 2.30 8.26
N ALA A 337 -15.63 3.43 7.88
CA ALA A 337 -15.52 4.68 8.61
C ALA A 337 -16.15 4.61 10.02
N GLU A 338 -17.32 3.97 10.14
CA GLU A 338 -17.98 3.69 11.42
C GLU A 338 -17.11 2.78 12.32
N LEU A 339 -16.53 1.71 11.74
CA LEU A 339 -15.62 0.82 12.46
C LEU A 339 -14.36 1.53 12.94
N CYS A 340 -13.78 2.44 12.14
CA CYS A 340 -12.65 3.26 12.58
C CYS A 340 -13.04 4.16 13.76
N SER A 341 -14.25 4.75 13.71
CA SER A 341 -14.76 5.59 14.79
C SER A 341 -14.96 4.78 16.08
N LEU A 342 -15.46 3.55 15.97
CA LEU A 342 -15.60 2.64 17.11
C LEU A 342 -14.22 2.23 17.67
N ALA A 343 -13.29 1.84 16.79
CA ALA A 343 -11.92 1.49 17.17
C ALA A 343 -11.23 2.64 17.93
N ALA A 344 -11.37 3.87 17.44
CA ALA A 344 -10.84 5.06 18.11
C ALA A 344 -11.45 5.27 19.51
N LYS A 345 -12.77 5.09 19.66
CA LYS A 345 -13.45 5.14 20.98
C LYS A 345 -12.97 4.03 21.92
N SER A 346 -12.55 2.89 21.38
CA SER A 346 -11.94 1.78 22.13
C SER A 346 -10.45 1.98 22.43
N GLY A 347 -9.86 3.13 22.08
CA GLY A 347 -8.47 3.47 22.39
C GLY A 347 -7.45 3.09 21.30
N ILE A 348 -7.89 2.67 20.11
CA ILE A 348 -6.99 2.46 18.96
C ILE A 348 -6.59 3.82 18.37
N GLN A 349 -5.29 4.08 18.27
CA GLN A 349 -4.78 5.30 17.67
C GLN A 349 -4.95 5.27 16.14
N LEU A 350 -5.56 6.28 15.54
CA LEU A 350 -5.63 6.44 14.09
C LEU A 350 -4.62 7.50 13.65
N LEU A 351 -3.53 7.08 13.02
CA LEU A 351 -2.43 7.93 12.60
C LEU A 351 -2.39 8.00 11.08
N ALA A 352 -2.22 9.19 10.51
CA ALA A 352 -1.99 9.36 9.08
C ALA A 352 -0.64 10.02 8.87
N TYR A 353 0.14 9.52 7.93
CA TYR A 353 1.47 10.02 7.62
C TYR A 353 1.65 10.16 6.12
N GLU A 354 2.12 11.32 5.70
CA GLU A 354 2.35 11.66 4.30
C GLU A 354 3.77 11.33 3.86
N CYS A 355 3.92 10.85 2.63
CA CYS A 355 5.22 10.73 1.99
C CYS A 355 5.25 11.31 0.57
N ALA A 356 6.38 11.92 0.24
CA ALA A 356 6.70 12.36 -1.11
C ALA A 356 7.36 11.23 -1.91
N LEU A 357 6.96 11.10 -3.17
CA LEU A 357 7.57 10.22 -4.14
C LEU A 357 8.42 11.05 -5.09
N GLU A 358 9.73 10.80 -5.06
CA GLU A 358 10.76 11.60 -5.70
C GLU A 358 11.51 10.72 -6.74
N PRO A 359 10.91 10.41 -7.91
CA PRO A 359 11.66 9.77 -8.98
C PRO A 359 12.64 10.75 -9.62
N ASP A 360 13.87 10.28 -9.82
CA ASP A 360 14.92 10.93 -10.59
C ASP A 360 15.05 10.19 -11.91
N GLU A 361 14.32 10.70 -12.91
CA GLU A 361 14.27 10.12 -14.26
C GLU A 361 15.58 10.31 -15.02
N THR A 362 16.43 11.25 -14.60
CA THR A 362 17.75 11.45 -15.22
C THR A 362 18.70 10.34 -14.81
N ASN A 363 18.68 9.98 -13.53
CA ASN A 363 19.53 8.94 -12.97
C ASN A 363 18.85 7.56 -12.88
N ASN A 364 17.63 7.41 -13.43
CA ASN A 364 16.82 6.19 -13.37
C ASN A 364 16.71 5.63 -11.94
N CYS A 365 16.53 6.49 -10.95
CA CYS A 365 16.39 6.09 -9.56
C CYS A 365 15.28 6.89 -8.89
N GLY A 366 15.06 6.69 -7.59
CA GLY A 366 14.09 7.48 -6.85
C GLY A 366 14.09 7.18 -5.37
N ALA A 367 13.39 8.02 -4.62
CA ALA A 367 13.20 7.86 -3.19
C ALA A 367 11.74 8.08 -2.79
N VAL A 368 11.37 7.52 -1.65
CA VAL A 368 10.14 7.88 -0.94
C VAL A 368 10.54 8.48 0.39
N ARG A 369 10.09 9.70 0.68
CA ARG A 369 10.47 10.46 1.87
C ARG A 369 9.25 10.69 2.76
N LEU A 370 9.36 10.37 4.05
CA LEU A 370 8.36 10.70 5.05
C LEU A 370 8.37 12.21 5.30
N LEU A 371 7.24 12.86 5.08
CA LEU A 371 7.09 14.30 5.32
C LEU A 371 6.67 14.56 6.77
N GLY A 372 5.61 13.90 7.23
CA GLY A 372 5.12 14.08 8.59
C GLY A 372 3.69 13.58 8.76
N PRO A 373 3.12 13.79 9.95
CA PRO A 373 1.74 13.42 10.23
C PRO A 373 0.76 14.35 9.50
N LEU A 374 -0.34 13.78 9.02
CA LEU A 374 -1.50 14.57 8.58
C LEU A 374 -2.55 14.62 9.69
N PRO A 375 -3.13 15.80 9.96
CA PRO A 375 -4.22 15.91 10.93
C PRO A 375 -5.44 15.11 10.47
N GLN A 376 -6.10 14.46 11.43
CA GLN A 376 -7.40 13.83 11.20
C GLN A 376 -8.45 14.93 11.02
N ARG A 377 -9.30 14.81 9.98
CA ARG A 377 -10.41 15.72 9.77
C ARG A 377 -11.38 15.64 10.95
N LYS A 378 -11.52 16.73 11.71
CA LYS A 378 -12.32 16.76 12.96
C LYS A 378 -13.80 16.45 12.74
N ARG A 379 -14.36 16.79 11.57
CA ARG A 379 -15.72 16.42 11.18
C ARG A 379 -15.71 15.04 10.53
N PHE A 380 -15.70 14.00 11.36
CA PHE A 380 -15.90 12.60 10.94
C PHE A 380 -17.31 12.28 10.45
N ILE A 381 -18.15 13.28 10.17
CA ILE A 381 -19.60 13.09 10.06
C ILE A 381 -20.08 13.82 8.81
N PHE A 382 -20.04 13.12 7.68
CA PHE A 382 -21.01 13.36 6.61
C PHE A 382 -22.32 12.68 7.04
N GLU A 383 -23.00 13.27 8.03
CA GLU A 383 -24.46 13.23 8.04
C GLU A 383 -24.89 14.20 6.95
N LYS A 384 -25.56 13.66 5.92
CA LYS A 384 -26.43 14.48 5.09
C LYS A 384 -27.68 14.81 5.88
#